data_AF-A0A9W4SZW4-F1
#
_entry.id   AF-A0A9W4SZW4-F1
#
_cell.length_a   1.000
_cell.length_b   1.000
_cell.length_c   1.000
_cell.angle_alpha   90.00
_cell.angle_beta   90.00
_cell.angle_gamma   90.00
#
_symmetry.space_group_name_H-M   'P 1'
#
loop_
_entity.id
_entity.type
_entity.pdbx_description
1 polymer ?
#
loop_
_entity_poly.entity_id
_entity_poly.type
_entity_poly.pdbx_seq_one_letter_code
_entity_poly.pdbx_strand_id
1 'polypeptide(L)'
;MYKEILIALWMFELEIIKQNPGQSVSDYAQKFKMLMQRVDITGGFGQHYIISKFVRELSPHLMTMIVGHSPQTLDAAITKAKEIETGFTIAQPI
;
A
#
# COMPACT_ATOMS: atom_id res chain seq x y z
N MET A 1 0.65 -26.50 11.94
CA MET A 1 0.41 -26.90 10.54
C MET A 1 -0.51 -25.93 9.79
N TYR A 2 -1.81 -25.80 10.10
CA TYR A 2 -2.70 -24.89 9.33
C TYR A 2 -2.31 -23.40 9.39
N LYS A 3 -1.83 -22.91 10.54
CA LYS A 3 -1.44 -21.50 10.73
C LYS A 3 -0.27 -21.08 9.82
N GLU A 4 0.72 -21.95 9.62
CA GLU A 4 1.90 -21.65 8.80
C GLU A 4 1.53 -21.55 7.32
N ILE A 5 0.61 -22.41 6.87
CA ILE A 5 0.06 -22.36 5.51
C ILE A 5 -0.70 -21.04 5.27
N LEU A 6 -1.50 -20.59 6.23
CA LEU A 6 -2.21 -19.31 6.14
C LEU A 6 -1.27 -18.11 6.07
N ILE A 7 -0.20 -18.11 6.89
CA ILE A 7 0.82 -17.06 6.84
C ILE A 7 1.50 -17.05 5.47
N ALA A 8 1.87 -18.22 4.93
CA ALA A 8 2.47 -18.32 3.60
C ALA A 8 1.55 -17.80 2.50
N LEU A 9 0.24 -18.08 2.58
CA LEU A 9 -0.76 -17.54 1.65
C LEU A 9 -0.87 -16.01 1.76
N TRP A 10 -0.91 -15.46 2.96
CA TRP A 10 -0.95 -14.01 3.15
C TRP A 10 0.34 -13.32 2.71
N MET A 11 1.50 -13.98 2.89
CA MET A 11 2.77 -13.49 2.35
C MET A 11 2.75 -13.46 0.82
N PHE A 12 2.22 -14.52 0.19
CA PHE A 12 2.04 -14.54 -1.26
C PHE A 12 1.09 -13.43 -1.72
N GLU A 13 -0.05 -13.26 -1.05
CA GLU A 13 -1.00 -12.16 -1.34
C GLU A 13 -0.35 -10.79 -1.18
N LEU A 14 0.48 -10.60 -0.15
CA LEU A 14 1.24 -9.36 0.06
C LEU A 14 2.29 -9.15 -1.03
N GLU A 15 2.89 -10.22 -1.57
CA GLU A 15 3.85 -10.10 -2.67
C GLU A 15 3.20 -9.67 -3.99
N ILE A 16 1.97 -10.10 -4.26
CA ILE A 16 1.28 -9.79 -5.51
C ILE A 16 0.29 -8.62 -5.42
N ILE A 17 0.08 -8.05 -4.22
CA ILE A 17 -0.87 -6.96 -4.04
C ILE A 17 -0.38 -5.72 -4.79
N LYS A 18 -1.30 -5.10 -5.54
CA LYS A 18 -1.14 -3.79 -6.14
C LYS A 18 -2.48 -3.09 -6.24
N GLN A 19 -2.47 -1.77 -6.38
CA GLN A 19 -3.66 -0.98 -6.68
C GLN A 19 -4.18 -1.38 -8.07
N ASN A 20 -5.39 -1.94 -8.12
CA ASN A 20 -6.02 -2.29 -9.39
C ASN A 20 -6.44 -1.03 -10.17
N PRO A 21 -6.56 -1.09 -11.51
CA PRO A 21 -7.11 0.02 -12.30
C PRO A 21 -8.49 0.44 -11.78
N GLY A 22 -8.66 1.73 -11.50
CA GLY A 22 -9.91 2.29 -10.96
C GLY A 22 -10.18 2.00 -9.48
N GLN A 23 -9.33 1.24 -8.79
CA GLN A 23 -9.44 1.05 -7.34
C GLN A 23 -8.96 2.29 -6.60
N SER A 24 -9.70 2.73 -5.58
CA SER A 24 -9.29 3.85 -4.75
C SER A 24 -8.02 3.54 -3.93
N VAL A 25 -7.24 4.57 -3.61
CA VAL A 25 -6.11 4.45 -2.67
C VAL A 25 -6.57 3.92 -1.32
N SER A 26 -7.76 4.31 -0.86
CA SER A 26 -8.32 3.85 0.42
C SER A 26 -8.54 2.35 0.46
N ASP A 27 -9.15 1.77 -0.58
CA ASP A 27 -9.43 0.32 -0.64
C ASP A 27 -8.13 -0.49 -0.73
N TYR A 28 -7.19 -0.03 -1.56
CA TYR A 28 -5.88 -0.65 -1.66
C TYR A 28 -5.12 -0.60 -0.32
N ALA A 29 -5.06 0.57 0.31
CA ALA A 29 -4.38 0.76 1.58
C ALA A 29 -4.99 -0.09 2.71
N GLN A 30 -6.32 -0.23 2.75
CA GLN A 30 -6.99 -1.10 3.71
C GLN A 30 -6.55 -2.56 3.54
N LYS A 31 -6.58 -3.07 2.30
CA LYS A 31 -6.16 -4.45 2.01
C LYS A 31 -4.69 -4.68 2.37
N PHE A 32 -3.82 -3.73 2.01
CA PHE A 32 -2.40 -3.78 2.35
C PHE A 32 -2.17 -3.84 3.87
N LYS A 33 -2.82 -2.97 4.66
CA LYS A 33 -2.72 -2.99 6.13
C LYS A 33 -3.19 -4.31 6.73
N MET A 34 -4.29 -4.86 6.23
CA MET A 34 -4.80 -6.15 6.70
C MET A 34 -3.83 -7.30 6.44
N LEU A 35 -3.17 -7.32 5.28
CA LEU A 35 -2.14 -8.31 4.97
C LEU A 35 -0.91 -8.14 5.87
N MET A 36 -0.43 -6.90 6.04
CA MET A 36 0.69 -6.60 6.94
C MET A 36 0.42 -7.06 8.37
N GLN A 37 -0.77 -6.79 8.93
CA GLN A 37 -1.14 -7.24 10.28
C GLN A 37 -1.14 -8.76 10.43
N ARG A 38 -1.38 -9.49 9.33
CA ARG A 38 -1.45 -10.95 9.31
C ARG A 38 -0.08 -11.61 9.13
N VAL A 39 0.81 -10.99 8.36
CA VAL A 39 2.15 -11.53 8.10
C VAL A 39 3.20 -11.02 9.09
N ASP A 40 3.01 -9.80 9.62
CA ASP A 40 3.96 -9.11 10.48
C ASP A 40 3.56 -9.12 11.95
N ILE A 41 3.19 -10.30 12.46
CA ILE A 41 2.62 -10.44 13.81
C ILE A 41 3.59 -9.93 14.89
N THR A 42 4.90 -10.08 14.67
CA THR A 42 5.94 -9.71 15.63
C THR A 42 6.63 -8.38 15.31
N GLY A 43 6.22 -7.66 14.26
CA GLY A 43 6.87 -6.40 13.84
C GLY A 43 8.29 -6.59 13.31
N GLY A 44 8.54 -7.66 12.55
CA GLY A 44 9.82 -7.97 11.94
C GLY A 44 10.13 -7.20 10.65
N PHE A 45 9.12 -6.63 9.97
CA PHE A 45 9.38 -5.81 8.79
C PHE A 45 9.82 -4.40 9.15
N GLY A 46 10.93 -3.96 8.56
CA GLY A 46 11.41 -2.58 8.72
C GLY A 46 10.46 -1.58 8.06
N GLN A 47 10.28 -0.41 8.68
CA GLN A 47 9.43 0.68 8.16
C GLN A 47 9.73 1.03 6.70
N HIS A 48 11.03 1.09 6.34
CA HIS A 48 11.46 1.37 4.98
C HIS A 48 10.95 0.34 3.96
N TYR A 49 10.95 -0.95 4.31
CA TYR A 49 10.40 -2.01 3.46
C TYR A 49 8.89 -1.83 3.28
N ILE A 50 8.16 -1.60 4.38
CA ILE A 50 6.70 -1.45 4.36
C ILE A 50 6.29 -0.27 3.48
N ILE A 51 6.94 0.88 3.65
CA ILE A 51 6.68 2.09 2.87
C ILE A 51 7.01 1.86 1.40
N SER A 52 8.20 1.33 1.10
CA SER A 52 8.65 1.11 -0.28
C SER A 52 7.75 0.13 -1.01
N LYS A 53 7.29 -0.92 -0.34
CA LYS A 53 6.36 -1.90 -0.92
C LYS A 53 5.00 -1.28 -1.19
N PHE A 54 4.44 -0.55 -0.23
CA PHE A 54 3.17 0.17 -0.42
C PHE A 54 3.24 1.13 -1.62
N VAL A 55 4.28 1.97 -1.68
CA VAL A 55 4.44 2.99 -2.73
C VAL A 55 4.67 2.38 -4.10
N ARG A 56 5.51 1.34 -4.20
CA ARG A 56 5.82 0.67 -5.48
C ARG A 56 4.59 0.07 -6.14
N GLU A 57 3.68 -0.47 -5.33
CA GLU A 57 2.50 -1.18 -5.81
C GLU A 57 1.26 -0.28 -5.92
N LEU A 58 1.41 1.03 -5.72
CA LEU A 58 0.41 2.02 -6.14
C LEU A 58 0.32 2.09 -7.66
N SER A 59 -0.76 2.70 -8.15
CA SER A 59 -0.86 3.06 -9.55
C SER A 59 0.34 3.90 -10.00
N PRO A 60 0.86 3.69 -11.23
CA PRO A 60 2.14 4.28 -11.66
C PRO A 60 2.20 5.81 -11.56
N HIS A 61 1.08 6.50 -11.77
CA HIS A 61 1.01 7.95 -11.64
C HIS A 61 1.20 8.37 -10.18
N LEU A 62 0.47 7.79 -9.23
CA LEU A 62 0.61 8.12 -7.81
C LEU A 62 2.02 7.82 -7.29
N MET A 63 2.59 6.67 -7.69
CA MET A 63 3.94 6.25 -7.29
C MET A 63 4.98 7.34 -7.55
N THR A 64 5.05 7.88 -8.77
CA THR A 64 6.08 8.87 -9.15
C THR A 64 5.97 10.16 -8.34
N MET A 65 4.75 10.58 -8.01
CA MET A 65 4.51 11.78 -7.21
C MET A 65 4.89 11.58 -5.74
N ILE A 66 4.65 10.41 -5.17
CA ILE A 66 4.94 10.14 -3.75
C ILE A 66 6.43 9.96 -3.49
N VAL A 67 7.18 9.37 -4.43
CA VAL A 67 8.64 9.20 -4.30
C VAL A 67 9.34 10.53 -4.03
N GLY A 68 8.88 11.63 -4.66
CA GLY A 68 9.41 12.97 -4.41
C GLY A 68 9.15 13.52 -3.00
N HIS A 69 8.17 12.97 -2.27
CA HIS A 69 7.79 13.42 -0.93
C HIS A 69 8.45 12.63 0.22
N SER A 70 9.17 11.55 -0.08
CA SER A 70 9.94 10.78 0.91
C SER A 70 9.20 10.49 2.24
N PRO A 71 8.03 9.83 2.21
CA PRO A 71 7.26 9.54 3.42
C PRO A 71 8.06 8.68 4.42
N GLN A 72 7.96 9.01 5.71
CA GLN A 72 8.70 8.33 6.79
C GLN A 72 7.88 7.25 7.51
N THR A 73 6.58 7.19 7.25
CA THR A 73 5.67 6.17 7.80
C THR A 73 4.69 5.70 6.74
N LEU A 74 4.12 4.51 6.91
CA LEU A 74 3.08 4.00 6.03
C LEU A 74 1.86 4.95 5.99
N ASP A 75 1.46 5.50 7.14
CA ASP A 75 0.34 6.44 7.20
C ASP A 75 0.63 7.74 6.46
N ALA A 76 1.85 8.27 6.54
CA ALA A 76 2.24 9.44 5.75
C ALA A 76 2.18 9.16 4.25
N ALA A 77 2.64 7.97 3.81
CA ALA A 77 2.54 7.55 2.43
C ALA A 77 1.07 7.43 1.95
N ILE A 78 0.20 6.84 2.79
CA ILE A 78 -1.23 6.69 2.50
C ILE A 78 -1.92 8.05 2.42
N THR A 79 -1.71 8.93 3.40
CA THR A 79 -2.28 10.27 3.41
C THR A 79 -1.89 11.02 2.15
N LYS A 80 -0.59 10.98 1.79
CA LYS A 80 -0.12 11.67 0.60
C LYS A 80 -0.72 11.11 -0.68
N ALA A 81 -0.83 9.79 -0.79
CA ALA A 81 -1.48 9.13 -1.92
C ALA A 81 -2.95 9.57 -2.08
N LYS A 82 -3.69 9.69 -0.97
CA LYS A 82 -5.09 10.15 -0.95
C LYS A 82 -5.26 11.62 -1.34
N GLU A 83 -4.38 12.49 -0.86
CA GLU A 83 -4.36 13.91 -1.26
C GLU A 83 -4.18 14.05 -2.77
N ILE A 84 -3.22 13.31 -3.32
CA ILE A 84 -2.90 13.33 -4.74
C ILE A 84 -4.08 12.78 -5.54
N GLU A 85 -4.63 11.60 -5.17
CA GLU A 85 -5.82 11.01 -5.81
C GLU A 85 -7.00 11.99 -5.84
N THR A 86 -7.29 12.64 -4.70
CA THR A 86 -8.35 13.65 -4.60
C THR A 86 -8.11 14.83 -5.54
N GLY A 87 -6.87 15.32 -5.60
CA GLY A 87 -6.47 16.38 -6.53
C GLY A 87 -6.70 16.00 -7.99
N PHE A 88 -6.40 14.76 -8.37
CA PHE A 88 -6.69 14.26 -9.73
C PHE A 88 -8.18 14.18 -10.02
N THR A 89 -8.97 13.63 -9.10
CA THR A 89 -10.43 13.53 -9.28
C THR A 89 -11.08 14.90 -9.46
N ILE A 90 -10.59 15.93 -8.75
CA ILE A 90 -11.08 17.31 -8.90
C ILE A 90 -10.61 17.93 -10.22
N ALA A 91 -9.36 17.71 -10.62
CA ALA A 91 -8.79 18.29 -11.85
C ALA A 91 -9.29 17.61 -13.14
N GLN A 92 -9.73 16.36 -13.05
CA GLN A 92 -10.33 15.58 -14.13
C GLN A 92 -11.72 15.09 -13.70
N PRO A 93 -12.72 15.98 -13.61
CA PRO A 93 -14.08 15.55 -13.36
C PRO A 93 -14.54 14.71 -14.56
N ILE A 94 -15.13 13.56 -14.25
CA ILE A 94 -15.71 12.62 -15.21
C ILE A 94 -16.89 13.26 -15.94
#